data_AF-A0A2T2XIG5-F1
#
_entry.id   AF-A0A2T2XIG5-F1
#
_cell.length_a   1.000
_cell.length_b   1.000
_cell.length_c   1.000
_cell.angle_alpha   90.00
_cell.angle_beta   90.00
_cell.angle_gamma   90.00
#
_symmetry.space_group_name_H-M   'P 1'
#
loop_
_entity.id
_entity.type
_entity.pdbx_description
1 polymer ?
#
loop_
_entity_poly.entity_id
_entity_poly.type
_entity_poly.pdbx_seq_one_letter_code
_entity_poly.pdbx_strand_id
1 'polypeptide(L)'
;MDWREVVRTTGMMTKEQLLQADPKAIEEALSEGTWIWYRNALWDPNQFHRGARQLHRSLVTTVYLALLPVLSEWIQEMRYHDIMADAQFTLQQTNLRFWLEADTGKETETQWRKKLEAYQNSFPPTETRDMMVVVAMGKATRIRHLSSWVHDAKLPLGVYVVEFGLVKTLPQQLLGPPTFSRHLPPVPGMPPAASIHYIWDGHGEISCRDADRLLSAGYVLGAKEVAAGEVTYHISLPPRLSRLGRFLRYIGL
;
A
#
# COMPACT_ATOMS: atom_id res chain seq x y z
N MET A 1 21.23 -4.83 -4.93
CA MET A 1 19.92 -5.37 -5.34
C MET A 1 20.17 -6.18 -6.59
N ASP A 2 19.73 -7.44 -6.66
CA ASP A 2 19.94 -8.25 -7.86
C ASP A 2 18.86 -7.94 -8.90
N TRP A 3 19.25 -7.31 -10.01
CA TRP A 3 18.33 -6.92 -11.08
C TRP A 3 17.73 -8.13 -11.79
N ARG A 4 18.43 -9.28 -11.83
CA ARG A 4 17.92 -10.51 -12.45
C ARG A 4 16.69 -10.99 -11.71
N GLU A 5 16.74 -10.92 -10.38
CA GLU A 5 15.59 -11.23 -9.53
C GLU A 5 14.44 -10.26 -9.79
N VAL A 6 14.71 -8.96 -9.88
CA VAL A 6 13.67 -7.96 -10.18
C VAL A 6 12.95 -8.28 -11.49
N VAL A 7 13.70 -8.56 -12.56
CA VAL A 7 13.09 -8.89 -13.86
C VAL A 7 12.36 -10.23 -13.81
N ARG A 8 12.89 -11.23 -13.11
CA ARG A 8 12.22 -12.53 -12.90
C ARG A 8 10.90 -12.37 -12.15
N THR A 9 10.86 -11.51 -11.13
CA THR A 9 9.69 -11.32 -10.25
C THR A 9 8.63 -10.38 -10.82
N THR A 10 9.03 -9.38 -11.62
CA THR A 10 8.13 -8.32 -12.12
C THR A 10 7.94 -8.34 -13.64
N GLY A 11 8.74 -9.14 -14.34
CA GLY A 11 8.73 -9.31 -15.79
C GLY A 11 9.41 -8.19 -16.58
N MET A 12 9.78 -7.06 -15.95
CA MET A 12 10.57 -6.02 -16.61
C MET A 12 11.32 -5.07 -15.65
N MET A 13 12.33 -4.38 -16.17
CA MET A 13 12.99 -3.24 -15.51
C MET A 13 13.41 -2.19 -16.55
N THR A 14 13.22 -0.89 -16.28
CA THR A 14 13.70 0.16 -17.20
C THR A 14 15.20 0.39 -17.03
N LYS A 15 15.84 0.98 -18.05
CA LYS A 15 17.25 1.39 -18.00
C LYS A 15 17.52 2.32 -16.83
N GLU A 16 16.63 3.27 -16.58
CA GLU A 16 16.76 4.24 -15.48
C GLU A 16 16.69 3.54 -14.12
N GLN A 17 15.76 2.59 -13.97
CA GLN A 17 15.67 1.77 -12.76
C GLN A 17 16.94 0.92 -12.58
N LEU A 18 17.42 0.28 -13.65
CA LEU A 18 18.63 -0.53 -13.62
C LEU A 18 19.86 0.30 -13.26
N LEU A 19 20.04 1.47 -13.86
CA LEU A 19 21.15 2.38 -13.56
C LEU A 19 21.11 2.91 -12.13
N GLN A 20 19.92 3.16 -11.58
CA GLN A 20 19.77 3.56 -10.18
C GLN A 20 20.11 2.42 -9.21
N ALA A 21 19.84 1.18 -9.61
CA ALA A 21 20.07 -0.02 -8.82
C ALA A 21 21.54 -0.48 -8.85
N ASP A 22 22.09 -0.55 -10.06
CA ASP A 22 23.40 -1.06 -10.40
C ASP A 22 23.87 -0.45 -11.74
N PRO A 23 24.71 0.59 -11.69
CA PRO A 23 25.26 1.23 -12.89
C PRO A 23 26.07 0.30 -13.80
N LYS A 24 26.60 -0.83 -13.29
CA LYS A 24 27.42 -1.78 -14.05
C LYS A 24 26.60 -2.91 -14.68
N ALA A 25 25.37 -3.12 -14.20
CA ALA A 25 24.50 -4.21 -14.65
C ALA A 25 24.14 -4.17 -16.14
N ILE A 26 24.25 -3.03 -16.81
CA ILE A 26 23.96 -2.95 -18.26
C ILE A 26 24.92 -3.83 -19.06
N GLU A 27 26.22 -3.78 -18.76
CA GLU A 27 27.23 -4.56 -19.48
C GLU A 27 27.02 -6.06 -19.24
N GLU A 28 26.73 -6.44 -17.99
CA GLU A 28 26.39 -7.82 -17.63
C GLU A 28 25.14 -8.31 -18.37
N ALA A 29 24.05 -7.54 -18.34
CA ALA A 29 22.80 -7.91 -18.99
C ALA A 29 22.97 -8.13 -20.51
N LEU A 30 23.80 -7.32 -21.17
CA LEU A 30 24.12 -7.49 -22.59
C LEU A 30 24.96 -8.74 -22.86
N SER A 31 25.81 -9.14 -21.91
CA SER A 31 26.70 -10.30 -22.05
C SER A 31 26.00 -11.65 -21.80
N GLU A 32 24.93 -11.69 -21.00
CA GLU A 32 24.29 -12.94 -20.60
C GLU A 32 23.39 -13.57 -21.66
N GLY A 33 22.83 -12.78 -22.59
CA GLY A 33 21.97 -13.29 -23.67
C GLY A 33 20.65 -13.96 -23.21
N THR A 34 20.40 -14.08 -21.91
CA THR A 34 19.21 -14.65 -21.28
C THR A 34 18.06 -13.65 -21.17
N TRP A 35 18.30 -12.38 -21.48
CA TRP A 35 17.33 -11.29 -21.38
C TRP A 35 17.27 -10.50 -22.67
N ILE A 36 16.11 -9.91 -22.97
CA ILE A 36 15.92 -9.09 -24.17
C ILE A 36 15.94 -7.62 -23.77
N TRP A 37 16.81 -6.84 -24.42
CA TRP A 37 16.76 -5.39 -24.33
C TRP A 37 15.80 -4.82 -25.37
N TYR A 38 14.69 -4.22 -24.93
CA TYR A 38 13.70 -3.59 -25.82
C TYR A 38 13.27 -2.23 -25.27
N ARG A 39 13.39 -1.17 -26.10
CA ARG A 39 13.01 0.22 -25.78
C ARG A 39 13.55 0.73 -24.43
N ASN A 40 14.85 0.54 -24.19
CA ASN A 40 15.51 0.91 -22.93
C ASN A 40 14.92 0.20 -21.70
N ALA A 41 14.45 -1.02 -21.86
CA ALA A 41 14.03 -1.88 -20.77
C ALA A 41 14.54 -3.30 -20.99
N LEU A 42 14.76 -3.98 -19.88
CA LEU A 42 15.23 -5.35 -19.80
C LEU A 42 14.05 -6.27 -19.47
N TRP A 43 13.90 -7.35 -20.25
CA TRP A 43 12.73 -8.24 -20.21
C TRP A 43 13.12 -9.71 -20.09
N ASP A 44 12.35 -10.46 -19.31
CA ASP A 44 12.36 -11.94 -19.31
C ASP A 44 11.80 -12.45 -20.65
N PRO A 45 12.56 -13.25 -21.43
CA PRO A 45 12.05 -13.83 -22.67
C PRO A 45 10.75 -14.63 -22.48
N ASN A 46 10.60 -15.33 -21.36
CA ASN A 46 9.42 -16.16 -21.07
C ASN A 46 8.19 -15.33 -20.70
N GLN A 47 8.38 -14.09 -20.23
CA GLN A 47 7.28 -13.18 -19.82
C GLN A 47 7.05 -12.04 -20.82
N PHE A 48 7.83 -12.01 -21.91
CA PHE A 48 7.79 -10.99 -22.94
C PHE A 48 6.64 -11.24 -23.94
N HIS A 49 5.43 -10.79 -23.59
CA HIS A 49 4.33 -10.72 -24.53
C HIS A 49 4.50 -9.52 -25.48
N ARG A 50 4.44 -9.74 -26.81
CA ARG A 50 4.52 -8.68 -27.84
C ARG A 50 3.36 -7.69 -27.65
N GLY A 51 3.62 -6.51 -27.11
CA GLY A 51 2.63 -5.44 -26.88
C GLY A 51 2.45 -5.11 -25.39
N ALA A 52 3.26 -4.22 -24.81
CA ALA A 52 3.19 -2.74 -24.89
C ALA A 52 2.35 -2.02 -23.82
N ARG A 53 2.27 -2.52 -22.58
CA ARG A 53 1.99 -1.64 -21.41
C ARG A 53 3.25 -1.34 -20.62
N GLN A 54 4.27 -0.81 -21.30
CA GLN A 54 5.56 -0.43 -20.73
C GLN A 54 5.41 0.45 -19.48
N LEU A 55 4.56 1.48 -19.54
CA LEU A 55 4.35 2.38 -18.40
C LEU A 55 3.73 1.67 -17.20
N HIS A 56 2.74 0.81 -17.45
CA HIS A 56 2.06 0.06 -16.40
C HIS A 56 3.01 -0.90 -15.69
N ARG A 57 3.75 -1.71 -16.46
CA ARG A 57 4.71 -2.63 -15.88
C ARG A 57 5.88 -1.90 -15.22
N SER A 58 6.37 -0.80 -15.80
CA SER A 58 7.35 0.08 -15.16
C SER A 58 6.85 0.62 -13.82
N LEU A 59 5.56 0.95 -13.73
CA LEU A 59 4.92 1.41 -12.50
C LEU A 59 4.91 0.30 -11.45
N VAL A 60 4.45 -0.89 -11.81
CA VAL A 60 4.47 -2.08 -10.94
C VAL A 60 5.88 -2.42 -10.46
N THR A 61 6.87 -2.45 -11.35
CA THR A 61 8.28 -2.65 -10.99
C THR A 61 8.78 -1.55 -10.05
N THR A 62 8.38 -0.29 -10.26
CA THR A 62 8.79 0.81 -9.34
C THR A 62 8.23 0.59 -7.94
N VAL A 63 6.99 0.12 -7.83
CA VAL A 63 6.36 -0.21 -6.54
C VAL A 63 7.09 -1.37 -5.87
N TYR A 64 7.36 -2.45 -6.62
CA TYR A 64 8.12 -3.60 -6.12
C TYR A 64 9.49 -3.16 -5.57
N LEU A 65 10.24 -2.37 -6.34
CA LEU A 65 11.55 -1.85 -5.94
C LEU A 65 11.49 -0.98 -4.69
N ALA A 66 10.47 -0.12 -4.57
CA ALA A 66 10.27 0.72 -3.40
C ALA A 66 9.97 -0.10 -2.14
N LEU A 67 9.20 -1.19 -2.29
CA LEU A 67 8.81 -2.06 -1.18
C LEU A 67 9.82 -3.16 -0.87
N LEU A 68 10.75 -3.48 -1.79
CA LEU A 68 11.70 -4.59 -1.67
C LEU A 68 12.38 -4.71 -0.28
N PRO A 69 12.81 -3.62 0.39
CA PRO A 69 13.45 -3.72 1.70
C PRO A 69 12.52 -4.24 2.83
N VAL A 70 11.21 -4.19 2.62
CA VAL A 70 10.18 -4.49 3.62
C VAL A 70 9.18 -5.56 3.16
N LEU A 71 9.32 -6.08 1.94
CA LEU A 71 8.48 -7.16 1.40
C LEU A 71 8.79 -8.48 2.10
N SER A 72 7.72 -9.21 2.46
CA SER A 72 7.81 -10.64 2.81
C SER A 72 7.41 -11.54 1.65
N GLU A 73 6.41 -11.12 0.88
CA GLU A 73 5.89 -11.89 -0.26
C GLU A 73 5.41 -10.94 -1.36
N TRP A 74 5.56 -11.38 -2.60
CA TRP A 74 5.06 -10.70 -3.79
C TRP A 74 4.54 -11.72 -4.81
N ILE A 75 3.28 -11.57 -5.22
CA ILE A 75 2.61 -12.40 -6.22
C ILE A 75 2.13 -11.49 -7.35
N GLN A 76 2.71 -11.63 -8.52
CA GLN A 76 2.35 -10.82 -9.70
C GLN A 76 1.07 -11.34 -10.37
N GLU A 77 0.29 -10.43 -10.97
CA GLU A 77 -0.92 -10.75 -11.76
C GLU A 77 -1.91 -11.64 -10.98
N MET A 78 -2.13 -11.29 -9.70
CA MET A 78 -2.94 -12.08 -8.78
C MET A 78 -4.40 -12.13 -9.20
N ARG A 79 -4.94 -13.35 -9.30
CA ARG A 79 -6.35 -13.61 -9.61
C ARG A 79 -7.07 -14.13 -8.39
N TYR A 80 -8.18 -13.49 -8.04
CA TYR A 80 -9.03 -13.91 -6.92
C TYR A 80 -10.49 -13.60 -7.25
N HIS A 81 -11.30 -14.64 -7.42
CA HIS A 81 -12.65 -14.52 -8.00
C HIS A 81 -12.61 -13.70 -9.30
N ASP A 82 -13.33 -12.58 -9.35
CA ASP A 82 -13.40 -11.69 -10.51
C ASP A 82 -12.33 -10.59 -10.51
N ILE A 83 -11.49 -10.54 -9.47
CA ILE A 83 -10.39 -9.59 -9.36
C ILE A 83 -9.19 -10.10 -10.13
N MET A 84 -8.60 -9.20 -10.91
CA MET A 84 -7.30 -9.36 -11.52
C MET A 84 -6.44 -8.16 -11.13
N ALA A 85 -5.76 -8.29 -10.00
CA ALA A 85 -4.88 -7.27 -9.45
C ALA A 85 -3.50 -7.35 -10.10
N ASP A 86 -2.80 -6.23 -10.13
CA ASP A 86 -1.47 -6.18 -10.75
C ASP A 86 -0.43 -6.91 -9.92
N ALA A 87 -0.60 -6.88 -8.61
CA ALA A 87 0.09 -7.76 -7.68
C ALA A 87 -0.69 -7.90 -6.36
N GLN A 88 -0.38 -8.95 -5.61
CA GLN A 88 -0.65 -9.05 -4.19
C GLN A 88 0.68 -9.12 -3.44
N PHE A 89 0.77 -8.48 -2.29
CA PHE A 89 1.99 -8.53 -1.48
C PHE A 89 1.70 -8.46 0.02
N THR A 90 2.68 -8.91 0.81
CA THR A 90 2.70 -8.77 2.26
C THR A 90 4.00 -8.09 2.70
N LEU A 91 3.95 -7.42 3.84
CA LEU A 91 5.11 -6.74 4.42
C LEU A 91 5.59 -7.48 5.66
N GLN A 92 6.91 -7.55 5.89
CA GLN A 92 7.51 -8.31 6.99
C GLN A 92 7.01 -7.92 8.39
N GLN A 93 6.52 -6.68 8.53
CA GLN A 93 6.14 -6.08 9.81
C GLN A 93 4.61 -6.05 10.02
N THR A 94 3.83 -6.50 9.04
CA THR A 94 2.36 -6.50 9.12
C THR A 94 1.81 -7.89 8.74
N ASN A 95 0.65 -8.23 9.27
CA ASN A 95 -0.10 -9.42 8.83
C ASN A 95 -1.18 -9.05 7.81
N LEU A 96 -1.00 -7.91 7.13
CA LEU A 96 -1.94 -7.39 6.14
C LEU A 96 -1.53 -7.88 4.74
N ARG A 97 -2.54 -8.22 3.94
CA ARG A 97 -2.40 -8.47 2.51
C ARG A 97 -2.75 -7.20 1.75
N PHE A 98 -1.90 -6.82 0.81
CA PHE A 98 -2.08 -5.64 -0.02
C PHE A 98 -2.33 -6.05 -1.46
N TRP A 99 -3.33 -5.45 -2.07
CA TRP A 99 -3.74 -5.64 -3.46
C TRP A 99 -3.34 -4.39 -4.24
N LEU A 100 -2.39 -4.54 -5.16
CA LEU A 100 -1.85 -3.46 -5.96
C LEU A 100 -2.68 -3.24 -7.22
N GLU A 101 -3.03 -2.00 -7.47
CA GLU A 101 -3.54 -1.52 -8.74
C GLU A 101 -2.69 -0.35 -9.25
N ALA A 102 -2.21 -0.44 -10.48
CA ALA A 102 -1.44 0.57 -11.17
C ALA A 102 -2.36 1.34 -12.12
N ASP A 103 -2.46 2.66 -11.93
CA ASP A 103 -3.16 3.57 -12.85
C ASP A 103 -2.13 4.35 -13.66
N THR A 104 -2.11 4.16 -14.98
CA THR A 104 -1.20 4.88 -15.89
C THR A 104 -1.75 6.22 -16.37
N GLY A 105 -2.89 6.64 -15.84
CA GLY A 105 -3.68 7.78 -16.28
C GLY A 105 -4.54 7.51 -17.52
N LYS A 106 -4.51 6.28 -18.04
CA LYS A 106 -5.23 5.88 -19.27
C LYS A 106 -6.51 5.11 -18.98
N GLU A 107 -6.61 4.56 -17.79
CA GLU A 107 -7.78 3.87 -17.30
C GLU A 107 -8.97 4.85 -17.21
N THR A 108 -10.09 4.49 -17.81
CA THR A 108 -11.33 5.28 -17.80
C THR A 108 -12.11 5.07 -16.51
N GLU A 109 -13.06 5.96 -16.23
CA GLU A 109 -13.96 5.80 -15.09
C GLU A 109 -14.75 4.48 -15.16
N THR A 110 -15.25 4.09 -16.33
CA THR A 110 -15.97 2.82 -16.51
C THR A 110 -15.09 1.61 -16.19
N GLN A 111 -13.82 1.65 -16.59
CA GLN A 111 -12.86 0.59 -16.26
C GLN A 111 -12.62 0.51 -14.75
N TRP A 112 -12.50 1.66 -14.08
CA TRP A 112 -12.36 1.72 -12.63
C TRP A 112 -13.60 1.24 -11.90
N ARG A 113 -14.79 1.66 -12.31
CA ARG A 113 -16.05 1.20 -11.71
C ARG A 113 -16.17 -0.33 -11.80
N LYS A 114 -15.82 -0.92 -12.94
CA LYS A 114 -15.80 -2.38 -13.11
C LYS A 114 -14.80 -3.06 -12.17
N LYS A 115 -13.59 -2.50 -12.02
CA LYS A 115 -12.61 -3.02 -11.04
C LYS A 115 -13.17 -2.94 -9.63
N LEU A 116 -13.64 -1.78 -9.21
CA LEU A 116 -14.16 -1.53 -7.87
C LEU A 116 -15.36 -2.43 -7.53
N GLU A 117 -16.26 -2.66 -8.47
CA GLU A 117 -17.36 -3.62 -8.31
C GLU A 117 -16.86 -5.06 -8.09
N ALA A 118 -15.83 -5.50 -8.81
CA ALA A 118 -15.21 -6.80 -8.58
C ALA A 118 -14.61 -6.90 -7.17
N TYR A 119 -13.97 -5.83 -6.66
CA TYR A 119 -13.49 -5.77 -5.29
C TYR A 119 -14.64 -5.79 -4.26
N GLN A 120 -15.70 -5.03 -4.47
CA GLN A 120 -16.87 -5.04 -3.58
C GLN A 120 -17.49 -6.44 -3.45
N ASN A 121 -17.60 -7.17 -4.57
CA ASN A 121 -18.28 -8.45 -4.62
C ASN A 121 -17.41 -9.64 -4.16
N SER A 122 -16.08 -9.51 -4.27
CA SER A 122 -15.16 -10.61 -3.97
C SER A 122 -14.67 -10.64 -2.52
N PHE A 123 -14.79 -9.53 -1.78
CA PHE A 123 -14.37 -9.46 -0.38
C PHE A 123 -15.55 -9.41 0.59
N PRO A 124 -15.59 -10.26 1.62
CA PRO A 124 -16.61 -10.18 2.64
C PRO A 124 -16.42 -8.93 3.53
N PRO A 125 -17.50 -8.32 4.08
CA PRO A 125 -17.41 -7.12 4.93
C PRO A 125 -16.57 -7.27 6.21
N THR A 126 -16.17 -8.49 6.55
CA THR A 126 -15.51 -8.86 7.81
C THR A 126 -14.01 -9.15 7.66
N GLU A 127 -13.47 -9.15 6.43
CA GLU A 127 -12.03 -9.39 6.19
C GLU A 127 -11.20 -8.12 6.44
N THR A 128 -10.87 -7.89 7.71
CA THR A 128 -10.08 -6.71 8.17
C THR A 128 -8.59 -6.77 7.84
N ARG A 129 -8.13 -7.78 7.08
CA ARG A 129 -6.70 -8.02 6.79
C ARG A 129 -6.28 -7.67 5.37
N ASP A 130 -7.23 -7.24 4.53
CA ASP A 130 -6.95 -6.88 3.14
C ASP A 130 -6.99 -5.36 2.95
N MET A 131 -6.05 -4.89 2.14
CA MET A 131 -5.86 -3.48 1.81
C MET A 131 -5.70 -3.34 0.30
N MET A 132 -6.29 -2.32 -0.30
CA MET A 132 -6.05 -1.95 -1.70
C MET A 132 -5.06 -0.79 -1.73
N VAL A 133 -4.03 -0.92 -2.56
CA VAL A 133 -3.04 0.11 -2.81
C VAL A 133 -3.11 0.47 -4.28
N VAL A 134 -3.58 1.68 -4.57
CA VAL A 134 -3.62 2.22 -5.92
C VAL A 134 -2.44 3.16 -6.09
N VAL A 135 -1.53 2.87 -7.01
CA VAL A 135 -0.45 3.80 -7.38
C VAL A 135 -0.80 4.42 -8.72
N ALA A 136 -0.96 5.74 -8.74
CA ALA A 136 -1.53 6.45 -9.88
C ALA A 136 -0.59 7.49 -10.48
N MET A 137 -0.52 7.50 -11.82
CA MET A 137 0.10 8.54 -12.62
C MET A 137 -0.95 9.55 -13.11
N GLY A 138 -0.55 10.81 -13.25
CA GLY A 138 -1.38 11.84 -13.87
C GLY A 138 -1.36 13.15 -13.10
N LYS A 139 -2.18 14.11 -13.54
CA LYS A 139 -2.34 15.40 -12.87
C LYS A 139 -3.12 15.22 -11.56
N ALA A 140 -2.93 16.15 -10.61
CA ALA A 140 -3.62 16.13 -9.31
C ALA A 140 -5.15 16.04 -9.42
N THR A 141 -5.76 16.59 -10.49
CA THR A 141 -7.20 16.45 -10.76
C THR A 141 -7.61 14.99 -10.99
N ARG A 142 -6.85 14.23 -11.79
CA ARG A 142 -7.12 12.81 -12.06
C ARG A 142 -6.98 11.96 -10.81
N ILE A 143 -5.96 12.23 -10.01
CA ILE A 143 -5.72 11.53 -8.73
C ILE A 143 -6.87 11.81 -7.77
N ARG A 144 -7.34 13.06 -7.66
CA ARG A 144 -8.53 13.40 -6.85
C ARG A 144 -9.79 12.67 -7.31
N HIS A 145 -10.05 12.60 -8.63
CA HIS A 145 -11.19 11.84 -9.14
C HIS A 145 -11.07 10.35 -8.83
N LEU A 146 -9.87 9.78 -9.00
CA LEU A 146 -9.62 8.38 -8.66
C LEU A 146 -9.89 8.10 -7.18
N SER A 147 -9.35 8.94 -6.29
CA SER A 147 -9.61 8.85 -4.86
C SER A 147 -11.11 8.93 -4.55
N SER A 148 -11.85 9.84 -5.18
CA SER A 148 -13.31 9.91 -5.04
C SER A 148 -13.96 8.59 -5.46
N TRP A 149 -13.66 8.08 -6.65
CA TRP A 149 -14.27 6.84 -7.14
C TRP A 149 -14.02 5.66 -6.21
N VAL A 150 -12.78 5.50 -5.72
CA VAL A 150 -12.43 4.41 -4.81
C VAL A 150 -13.11 4.56 -3.45
N HIS A 151 -13.20 5.79 -2.91
CA HIS A 151 -13.91 6.05 -1.66
C HIS A 151 -15.43 5.88 -1.78
N ASP A 152 -16.02 6.35 -2.88
CA ASP A 152 -17.45 6.24 -3.18
C ASP A 152 -17.88 4.78 -3.34
N ALA A 153 -16.96 3.91 -3.77
CA ALA A 153 -17.18 2.47 -3.83
C ALA A 153 -17.29 1.81 -2.43
N LYS A 154 -16.97 2.49 -1.32
CA LYS A 154 -17.15 1.93 0.04
C LYS A 154 -16.65 0.49 0.17
N LEU A 155 -15.45 0.22 -0.35
CA LEU A 155 -14.91 -1.13 -0.40
C LEU A 155 -14.81 -1.74 1.02
N PRO A 156 -15.01 -3.06 1.17
CA PRO A 156 -14.91 -3.76 2.46
C PRO A 156 -13.46 -3.95 2.96
N LEU A 157 -12.54 -3.08 2.54
CA LEU A 157 -11.10 -3.17 2.75
C LEU A 157 -10.53 -1.76 2.93
N GLY A 158 -9.37 -1.65 3.58
CA GLY A 158 -8.70 -0.35 3.68
C GLY A 158 -8.08 0.05 2.34
N VAL A 159 -8.03 1.34 2.05
CA VAL A 159 -7.60 1.85 0.74
C VAL A 159 -6.50 2.90 0.91
N TYR A 160 -5.45 2.76 0.11
CA TYR A 160 -4.44 3.78 -0.13
C TYR A 160 -4.45 4.17 -1.61
N VAL A 161 -4.53 5.48 -1.89
CA VAL A 161 -4.31 6.01 -3.23
C VAL A 161 -3.07 6.90 -3.17
N VAL A 162 -2.02 6.48 -3.89
CA VAL A 162 -0.69 7.09 -3.82
C VAL A 162 -0.30 7.62 -5.19
N GLU A 163 0.11 8.89 -5.23
CA GLU A 163 0.69 9.48 -6.43
C GLU A 163 2.03 8.82 -6.76
N PHE A 164 2.28 8.53 -8.04
CA PHE A 164 3.53 7.92 -8.49
C PHE A 164 4.79 8.67 -8.01
N GLY A 165 4.76 10.00 -7.99
CA GLY A 165 5.87 10.83 -7.49
C GLY A 165 6.23 10.56 -6.01
N LEU A 166 5.31 9.98 -5.24
CA LEU A 166 5.46 9.66 -3.83
C LEU A 166 5.73 8.17 -3.57
N VAL A 167 5.92 7.35 -4.61
CA VAL A 167 6.11 5.90 -4.48
C VAL A 167 7.29 5.51 -3.55
N LYS A 168 8.34 6.33 -3.49
CA LYS A 168 9.48 6.10 -2.57
C LYS A 168 9.11 6.19 -1.09
N THR A 169 8.00 6.86 -0.77
CA THR A 169 7.47 6.99 0.59
C THR A 169 6.48 5.89 0.95
N LEU A 170 6.14 5.01 -0.02
CA LEU A 170 5.14 3.96 0.15
C LEU A 170 5.45 3.01 1.31
N PRO A 171 6.71 2.55 1.54
CA PRO A 171 7.02 1.75 2.73
C PRO A 171 6.60 2.43 4.03
N GLN A 172 6.91 3.71 4.21
CA GLN A 172 6.55 4.44 5.43
C GLN A 172 5.03 4.63 5.54
N GLN A 173 4.33 4.84 4.43
CA GLN A 173 2.88 4.98 4.41
C GLN A 173 2.15 3.67 4.76
N LEU A 174 2.64 2.53 4.27
CA LEU A 174 2.01 1.23 4.50
C LEU A 174 2.41 0.58 5.85
N LEU A 175 3.58 0.94 6.38
CA LEU A 175 4.06 0.52 7.70
C LEU A 175 3.64 1.47 8.82
N GLY A 176 3.29 2.71 8.47
CA GLY A 176 2.63 3.64 9.37
C GLY A 176 1.18 3.24 9.65
N PRO A 177 0.54 3.82 10.67
CA PRO A 177 -0.91 3.66 10.82
C PRO A 177 -1.61 4.15 9.53
N PRO A 178 -2.71 3.52 9.09
CA PRO A 178 -3.48 3.99 7.95
C PRO A 178 -3.90 5.43 8.18
N THR A 179 -3.20 6.35 7.55
CA THR A 179 -3.66 7.72 7.37
C THR A 179 -4.85 7.64 6.44
N PHE A 180 -6.06 7.52 6.99
CA PHE A 180 -7.23 8.08 6.33
C PHE A 180 -6.84 9.51 5.99
N SER A 181 -6.70 9.80 4.69
CA SER A 181 -6.25 11.09 4.16
C SER A 181 -6.79 12.25 5.00
N ARG A 182 -5.94 12.81 5.89
CA ARG A 182 -6.09 14.20 6.27
C ARG A 182 -6.00 14.98 4.95
N HIS A 183 -7.03 15.78 4.68
CA HIS A 183 -7.28 16.60 3.49
C HIS A 183 -8.34 16.12 2.48
N LEU A 184 -9.44 15.52 2.96
CA LEU A 184 -10.73 15.72 2.27
C LEU A 184 -11.59 16.68 3.12
N PRO A 185 -12.15 17.76 2.54
CA PRO A 185 -13.21 18.50 3.22
C PRO A 185 -14.37 17.53 3.50
N PRO A 186 -15.10 17.69 4.61
CA PRO A 186 -16.22 16.80 4.93
C PRO A 186 -17.21 16.74 3.76
N VAL A 187 -17.59 15.52 3.38
CA VAL A 187 -18.65 15.26 2.39
C VAL A 187 -19.96 15.83 2.93
N PRO A 188 -20.65 16.73 2.21
CA PRO A 188 -21.96 17.21 2.65
C PRO A 188 -22.94 16.03 2.74
N GLY A 189 -23.47 15.79 3.95
CA GLY A 189 -24.52 14.79 4.18
C GLY A 189 -24.10 13.46 4.80
N MET A 190 -22.83 13.23 5.12
CA MET A 190 -22.48 12.22 6.13
C MET A 190 -22.63 12.82 7.52
N PRO A 191 -23.33 12.17 8.47
CA PRO A 191 -23.20 12.56 9.86
C PRO A 191 -21.73 12.34 10.24
N PRO A 192 -21.01 13.37 10.72
CA PRO A 192 -19.69 13.14 11.28
C PRO A 192 -19.82 12.10 12.41
N ALA A 193 -18.77 11.32 12.66
CA ALA A 193 -18.66 10.71 13.98
C ALA A 193 -18.85 11.84 14.99
N ALA A 194 -19.88 11.75 15.84
CA ALA A 194 -20.30 12.84 16.71
C ALA A 194 -19.13 13.28 17.61
N SER A 195 -18.25 12.33 17.92
CA SER A 195 -17.02 12.52 18.65
C SER A 195 -15.99 11.43 18.32
N ILE A 196 -14.72 11.78 18.41
CA ILE A 196 -13.58 10.85 18.33
C ILE A 196 -12.83 10.97 19.65
N HIS A 197 -12.64 9.83 20.30
CA HIS A 197 -11.96 9.73 21.58
C HIS A 197 -10.69 8.90 21.43
N TYR A 198 -9.63 9.31 22.12
CA TYR A 198 -8.40 8.54 22.21
C TYR A 198 -8.20 8.15 23.66
N ILE A 199 -8.00 6.87 23.96
CA ILE A 199 -7.71 6.37 25.30
C ILE A 199 -6.29 5.84 25.30
N TRP A 200 -5.42 6.37 26.16
CA TRP A 200 -4.13 5.76 26.43
C TRP A 200 -4.30 4.70 27.51
N ASP A 201 -3.99 3.45 27.19
CA ASP A 201 -4.17 2.31 28.09
C ASP A 201 -3.45 2.53 29.43
N GLY A 202 -4.22 2.57 30.51
CA GLY A 202 -3.74 2.83 31.87
C GLY A 202 -3.65 4.32 32.26
N HIS A 203 -3.97 5.23 31.35
CA HIS A 203 -3.87 6.69 31.54
C HIS A 203 -5.18 7.44 31.22
N GLY A 204 -6.15 6.79 30.56
CA GLY A 204 -7.48 7.34 30.30
C GLY A 204 -7.55 8.12 28.98
N GLU A 205 -8.60 8.94 28.84
CA GLU A 205 -8.82 9.73 27.63
C GLU A 205 -7.74 10.81 27.45
N ILE A 206 -7.28 10.99 26.21
CA ILE A 206 -6.25 11.95 25.83
C ILE A 206 -6.71 12.81 24.65
N SER A 207 -6.11 13.99 24.51
CA SER A 207 -6.37 14.86 23.38
C SER A 207 -5.85 14.26 22.07
N CYS A 208 -6.45 14.65 20.94
CA CYS A 208 -5.95 14.28 19.61
C CYS A 208 -4.48 14.68 19.40
N ARG A 209 -4.03 15.81 19.99
CA ARG A 209 -2.64 16.25 19.93
C ARG A 209 -1.69 15.32 20.67
N ASP A 210 -2.12 14.79 21.81
CA ASP A 210 -1.30 13.86 22.61
C ASP A 210 -1.32 12.45 22.02
N ALA A 211 -2.43 12.07 21.40
CA ALA A 211 -2.51 10.87 20.57
C ALA A 211 -1.50 10.92 19.41
N ASP A 212 -1.49 12.02 18.64
CA ASP A 212 -0.53 12.22 17.55
C ASP A 212 0.92 12.15 18.04
N ARG A 213 1.22 12.70 19.23
CA ARG A 213 2.56 12.60 19.85
C ARG A 213 2.94 11.18 20.23
N LEU A 214 2.04 10.44 20.89
CA LEU A 214 2.31 9.06 21.32
C LEU A 214 2.49 8.14 20.12
N LEU A 215 1.66 8.27 19.09
CA LEU A 215 1.78 7.51 17.85
C LEU A 215 3.10 7.84 17.14
N SER A 216 3.49 9.12 17.10
CA SER A 216 4.79 9.54 16.56
C SER A 216 5.97 9.02 17.39
N ALA A 217 5.78 8.78 18.69
CA ALA A 217 6.76 8.19 19.59
C ALA A 217 6.80 6.64 19.52
N GLY A 218 6.05 6.02 18.61
CA GLY A 218 6.07 4.57 18.38
C GLY A 218 5.09 3.78 19.24
N TYR A 219 4.11 4.42 19.88
CA TYR A 219 2.96 3.73 20.48
C TYR A 219 2.01 3.23 19.38
N VAL A 220 1.24 2.20 19.67
CA VAL A 220 0.37 1.53 18.69
C VAL A 220 -1.10 1.71 19.04
N LEU A 221 -1.95 1.81 18.01
CA LEU A 221 -3.39 1.70 18.16
C LEU A 221 -3.76 0.24 18.41
N GLY A 222 -4.27 -0.05 19.61
CA GLY A 222 -4.60 -1.39 20.09
C GLY A 222 -6.00 -1.85 19.70
N ALA A 223 -7.03 -1.05 19.97
CA ALA A 223 -8.43 -1.41 19.76
C ALA A 223 -9.25 -0.21 19.27
N LYS A 224 -10.25 -0.49 18.42
CA LYS A 224 -11.22 0.47 17.93
C LYS A 224 -12.61 0.01 18.37
N GLU A 225 -13.28 0.83 19.17
CA GLU A 225 -14.68 0.64 19.49
C GLU A 225 -15.52 1.64 18.68
N VAL A 226 -16.62 1.15 18.12
CA VAL A 226 -17.59 1.98 17.39
C VAL A 226 -18.96 1.73 17.99
N ALA A 227 -19.47 2.73 18.71
CA ALA A 227 -20.78 2.67 19.34
C ALA A 227 -21.52 3.98 19.10
N ALA A 228 -22.77 3.91 18.63
CA ALA A 228 -23.70 5.04 18.54
C ALA A 228 -23.14 6.34 17.90
N GLY A 229 -22.25 6.24 16.91
CA GLY A 229 -21.66 7.41 16.23
C GLY A 229 -20.40 7.97 16.89
N GLU A 230 -19.94 7.36 17.97
CA GLU A 230 -18.66 7.66 18.60
C GLU A 230 -17.61 6.62 18.19
N VAL A 231 -16.36 7.08 18.02
CA VAL A 231 -15.24 6.20 17.72
C VAL A 231 -14.17 6.39 18.79
N THR A 232 -13.85 5.30 19.49
CA THR A 232 -12.83 5.29 20.54
C THR A 232 -11.63 4.48 20.08
N TYR A 233 -10.46 5.11 20.17
CA TYR A 233 -9.17 4.55 19.78
C TYR A 233 -8.28 4.32 21.00
N HIS A 234 -7.90 3.07 21.26
CA HIS A 234 -6.98 2.73 22.34
C HIS A 234 -5.53 2.82 21.87
N ILE A 235 -4.69 3.55 22.58
CA ILE A 235 -3.25 3.67 22.33
C ILE A 235 -2.51 2.91 23.42
N SER A 236 -1.58 2.05 23.02
CA SER A 236 -0.82 1.18 23.93
C SER A 236 0.64 1.10 23.52
N LEU A 237 1.48 0.60 24.41
CA LEU A 237 2.86 0.29 24.06
C LEU A 237 2.90 -0.90 23.08
N PRO A 238 3.85 -0.92 22.12
CA PRO A 238 4.06 -2.04 21.22
C PRO A 238 4.15 -3.38 21.98
N PRO A 239 3.64 -4.49 21.43
CA PRO A 239 3.63 -5.80 22.10
C PRO A 239 4.99 -6.27 22.64
N ARG A 240 6.09 -5.84 22.01
CA ARG A 240 7.46 -6.13 22.46
C ARG A 240 7.85 -5.33 23.73
N LEU A 241 7.39 -4.09 23.85
CA LEU A 241 7.65 -3.21 24.99
C LEU A 241 6.63 -3.41 26.12
N SER A 242 5.40 -3.83 25.82
CA SER A 242 4.38 -4.12 26.84
C SER A 242 4.67 -5.41 27.60
N ARG A 243 5.32 -6.41 26.99
CA ARG A 243 5.83 -7.59 27.71
C ARG A 243 7.01 -7.25 28.62
N LEU A 244 7.94 -6.40 28.19
CA LEU A 244 9.03 -5.88 29.02
C LEU A 244 8.50 -5.02 30.18
N GLY A 245 7.50 -4.16 29.93
CA GLY A 245 6.87 -3.33 30.96
C GLY A 245 6.03 -4.13 31.97
N ARG A 246 5.34 -5.19 31.54
CA ARG A 246 4.67 -6.14 32.47
C ARG A 246 5.67 -6.96 33.27
N PHE A 247 6.80 -7.33 32.66
CA PHE A 247 7.88 -8.02 33.35
C PHE A 247 8.49 -7.12 34.43
N LEU A 248 8.80 -5.85 34.12
CA LEU A 248 9.34 -4.88 35.07
C LEU A 248 8.38 -4.57 36.24
N ARG A 249 7.06 -4.47 35.98
CA ARG A 249 6.05 -4.35 37.06
C ARG A 249 5.94 -5.59 37.94
N TYR A 250 6.33 -6.78 37.46
CA TYR A 250 6.30 -8.02 38.22
C TYR A 250 7.52 -8.22 39.14
N ILE A 251 8.61 -7.48 38.89
CA ILE A 251 9.85 -7.52 39.69
C ILE A 251 10.03 -6.32 40.64
N GLY A 252 9.03 -5.44 40.75
CA GLY A 252 9.01 -4.39 41.78
C GLY A 252 10.08 -3.31 41.63
N LEU A 253 10.36 -2.89 40.39
CA LEU A 253 11.13 -1.68 40.08
C LEU A 253 10.22 -0.57 39.57
#